data_AF-A0A1D3U7Y7-F1
#
_entry.id   AF-A0A1D3U7Y7-F1
#
_cell.length_a   1.000
_cell.length_b   1.000
_cell.length_c   1.000
_cell.angle_alpha   90.00
_cell.angle_beta   90.00
_cell.angle_gamma   90.00
#
_symmetry.space_group_name_H-M   'P 1'
#
loop_
_entity.id
_entity.type
_entity.pdbx_description
1 polymer ?
#
loop_
_entity_poly.entity_id
_entity_poly.type
_entity_poly.pdbx_seq_one_letter_code
_entity_poly.pdbx_strand_id
1 'polypeptide(L)'
;MNKCCSIRWTNLKHKYMTSTLKVSERSEQEEKLEHKINKNLNIRSLAYVLKAIAILKRKEKLKRYTTIDRHISFLKRSNIINKENYNCGKKILESRLLAIGCELVQVAGDGNCLFRSISCNLFDKQKYHMYVRKRCVQYMLTFKEEYSIYFEEEGFHEYIKNMSKNGYWGDELCIKATADAFDCVVYIITSTLENWHLKYESKYKNDGQTKKCVFLAYSSPTHYDSFRLVRR
;
A
#
# COMPACT_ATOMS: atom_id res chain seq x y z
N MET A 1 19.78 21.25 22.56
CA MET A 1 18.43 21.82 22.80
C MET A 1 17.77 21.90 21.42
N ASN A 2 16.61 21.33 21.09
CA ASN A 2 15.48 20.84 21.86
C ASN A 2 14.91 19.54 21.25
N LYS A 3 14.38 18.70 22.14
CA LYS A 3 13.60 17.49 21.90
C LYS A 3 12.39 17.82 21.00
N CYS A 4 12.17 17.05 19.93
CA CYS A 4 10.84 16.92 19.35
C CYS A 4 10.44 15.44 19.29
N CYS A 5 9.66 15.07 20.31
CA CYS A 5 8.79 13.91 20.46
C CYS A 5 8.84 12.82 19.38
N SER A 6 9.54 11.73 19.71
CA SER A 6 9.30 10.40 19.14
C SER A 6 7.93 9.87 19.57
N ILE A 7 6.86 10.34 18.94
CA ILE A 7 5.55 9.68 19.04
C ILE A 7 5.68 8.34 18.33
N ARG A 8 5.82 7.25 19.10
CA ARG A 8 5.80 5.89 18.59
C ARG A 8 4.56 5.69 17.72
N TRP A 9 4.76 5.37 16.44
CA TRP A 9 3.71 5.20 15.42
C TRP A 9 2.57 4.23 15.81
N THR A 10 2.85 3.29 16.70
CA THR A 10 1.86 2.41 17.33
C THR A 10 0.77 3.18 18.09
N ASN A 11 1.13 4.30 18.72
CA ASN A 11 0.22 5.13 19.51
C ASN A 11 -0.79 5.90 18.65
N LEU A 12 -0.42 6.30 17.42
CA LEU A 12 -1.34 6.96 16.49
C LEU A 12 -2.37 6.00 15.91
N LYS A 13 -1.96 4.77 15.55
CA LYS A 13 -2.88 3.70 15.16
C LYS A 13 -3.84 3.37 16.31
N HIS A 14 -3.32 3.24 17.52
CA HIS A 14 -4.10 2.96 18.71
C HIS A 14 -5.10 4.08 19.01
N LYS A 15 -4.66 5.35 19.02
CA LYS A 15 -5.50 6.53 19.30
C LYS A 15 -6.64 6.70 18.29
N TYR A 16 -6.39 6.43 17.01
CA TYR A 16 -7.45 6.45 15.99
C TYR A 16 -8.45 5.31 16.16
N MET A 17 -7.98 4.11 16.52
CA MET A 17 -8.84 2.94 16.77
C MET A 17 -9.71 3.13 18.02
N THR A 18 -9.18 3.70 19.11
CA THR A 18 -9.94 3.89 20.35
C THR A 18 -10.90 5.07 20.28
N SER A 19 -10.50 6.22 19.72
CA SER A 19 -11.35 7.41 19.72
C SER A 19 -12.46 7.39 18.67
N THR A 20 -12.24 6.73 17.54
CA THR A 20 -13.12 6.83 16.36
C THR A 20 -13.95 5.57 16.11
N LEU A 21 -13.49 4.40 16.54
CA LEU A 21 -14.16 3.11 16.25
C LEU A 21 -14.85 2.46 17.45
N LYS A 22 -14.87 3.10 18.64
CA LYS A 22 -15.45 2.57 19.90
C LYS A 22 -15.23 1.06 20.06
N VAL A 23 -13.97 0.62 20.03
CA VAL A 23 -13.63 -0.78 20.31
C VAL A 23 -13.94 -1.07 21.77
N SER A 24 -14.80 -2.08 22.02
CA SER A 24 -15.31 -2.51 23.33
C SER A 24 -14.20 -2.78 24.35
N GLU A 25 -14.51 -2.55 25.63
CA GLU A 25 -13.74 -3.07 26.77
C GLU A 25 -13.60 -4.60 26.66
N ARG A 26 -12.42 -5.13 27.02
CA ARG A 26 -12.08 -6.55 26.93
C ARG A 26 -13.08 -7.37 27.74
N SER A 27 -13.56 -8.46 27.16
CA SER A 27 -14.46 -9.36 27.90
C SER A 27 -13.68 -10.20 28.93
N GLU A 28 -14.36 -10.57 30.01
CA GLU A 28 -13.83 -11.46 31.06
C GLU A 28 -13.29 -12.80 30.51
N GLN A 29 -13.79 -13.24 29.35
CA GLN A 29 -13.34 -14.45 28.66
C GLN A 29 -11.99 -14.24 27.95
N GLU A 30 -11.73 -13.03 27.44
CA GLU A 30 -10.45 -12.67 26.83
C GLU A 30 -9.34 -12.59 27.88
N GLU A 31 -9.65 -12.07 29.08
CA GLU A 31 -8.70 -12.03 30.20
C GLU A 31 -8.35 -13.43 30.72
N LYS A 32 -9.35 -14.32 30.86
CA LYS A 32 -9.12 -15.73 31.26
C LYS A 32 -8.28 -16.48 30.22
N LEU A 33 -8.47 -16.20 28.93
CA LEU A 33 -7.67 -16.78 27.85
C LEU A 33 -6.23 -16.25 27.87
N GLU A 34 -6.04 -14.94 28.03
CA GLU A 34 -4.73 -14.29 28.12
C GLU A 34 -3.94 -14.80 29.34
N HIS A 35 -4.63 -15.03 30.47
CA HIS A 35 -4.04 -15.63 31.67
C HIS A 35 -3.60 -17.09 31.45
N LYS A 36 -4.41 -17.92 30.78
CA LYS A 36 -4.04 -19.30 30.41
C LYS A 36 -2.85 -19.35 29.45
N ILE A 37 -2.82 -18.44 28.47
CA ILE A 37 -1.74 -18.29 27.49
C ILE A 37 -0.43 -17.93 28.21
N ASN A 38 -0.46 -16.96 29.11
CA ASN A 38 0.72 -16.53 29.88
C ASN A 38 1.22 -17.59 30.87
N LYS A 39 0.33 -18.41 31.44
CA LYS A 39 0.70 -19.49 32.38
C LYS A 39 1.40 -20.66 31.69
N ASN A 40 1.05 -20.95 30.44
CA ASN A 40 1.51 -22.14 29.72
C ASN A 40 2.60 -21.88 28.67
N LEU A 41 2.92 -20.61 28.38
CA LEU A 41 3.95 -20.26 27.41
C LEU A 41 5.23 -19.83 28.11
N ASN A 42 6.33 -20.55 27.84
CA ASN A 42 7.66 -20.00 28.12
C ASN A 42 7.85 -18.77 27.19
N ILE A 43 7.67 -17.58 27.75
CA ILE A 43 7.62 -16.31 27.01
C ILE A 43 8.87 -16.11 26.14
N ARG A 44 10.04 -16.64 26.57
CA ARG A 44 11.29 -16.59 25.77
C ARG A 44 11.23 -17.51 24.55
N SER A 45 10.68 -18.73 24.68
CA SER A 45 10.55 -19.64 23.54
C SER A 45 9.46 -19.17 22.57
N LEU A 46 8.34 -18.62 23.06
CA LEU A 46 7.31 -18.03 22.21
C LEU A 46 7.84 -16.82 21.44
N ALA A 47 8.56 -15.90 22.11
CA ALA A 47 9.17 -14.75 21.45
C ALA A 47 10.17 -15.19 20.36
N TYR A 48 10.96 -16.24 20.64
CA TYR A 48 11.88 -16.82 19.67
C TYR A 48 11.15 -17.42 18.46
N VAL A 49 10.11 -18.23 18.71
CA VAL A 49 9.29 -18.85 17.66
C VAL A 49 8.58 -17.79 16.82
N LEU A 50 7.98 -16.77 17.43
CA LEU A 50 7.35 -15.65 16.71
C LEU A 50 8.36 -14.89 15.85
N LYS A 51 9.57 -14.67 16.37
CA LYS A 51 10.67 -14.04 15.61
C LYS A 51 11.09 -14.91 14.41
N ALA A 52 11.24 -16.22 14.60
CA ALA A 52 11.57 -17.16 13.54
C ALA A 52 10.47 -17.22 12.46
N ILE A 53 9.20 -17.31 12.86
CA ILE A 53 8.05 -17.25 11.95
C ILE A 53 8.03 -15.93 11.18
N ALA A 54 8.29 -14.80 11.84
CA ALA A 54 8.36 -13.50 11.17
C ALA A 54 9.48 -13.45 10.13
N ILE A 55 10.66 -14.01 10.43
CA ILE A 55 11.79 -14.12 9.49
C ILE A 55 11.43 -15.02 8.30
N LEU A 56 10.79 -16.17 8.54
CA LEU A 56 10.39 -17.09 7.47
C LEU A 56 9.33 -16.47 6.55
N LYS A 57 8.27 -15.88 7.14
CA LYS A 57 7.25 -15.11 6.39
C LYS A 57 7.90 -14.00 5.56
N ARG A 58 8.93 -13.35 6.10
CA ARG A 58 9.71 -12.32 5.40
C ARG A 58 10.51 -12.88 4.23
N LYS A 59 11.22 -14.00 4.40
CA LYS A 59 11.97 -14.66 3.32
C LYS A 59 11.04 -15.11 2.19
N GLU A 60 9.90 -15.69 2.53
CA GLU A 60 8.91 -16.13 1.54
C GLU A 60 8.33 -14.94 0.75
N LYS A 61 7.99 -13.85 1.45
CA LYS A 61 7.52 -12.60 0.85
C LYS A 61 8.57 -12.01 -0.12
N LEU A 62 9.84 -12.01 0.26
CA LEU A 62 10.93 -11.52 -0.59
C LEU A 62 11.11 -12.38 -1.86
N LYS A 63 11.05 -13.70 -1.74
CA LYS A 63 11.10 -14.61 -2.89
C LYS A 63 10.02 -14.25 -3.92
N ARG A 64 8.78 -14.07 -3.46
CA ARG A 64 7.64 -13.68 -4.33
C ARG A 64 7.91 -12.38 -5.09
N TYR A 65 8.50 -11.37 -4.44
CA TYR A 65 8.86 -10.11 -5.11
C TYR A 65 9.95 -10.29 -6.17
N THR A 66 11.02 -11.00 -5.83
CA THR A 66 12.08 -11.26 -6.81
C THR A 66 11.57 -12.05 -8.03
N THR A 67 10.55 -12.90 -7.84
CA THR A 67 9.88 -13.60 -8.93
C THR A 67 9.05 -12.64 -9.78
N ILE A 68 8.26 -11.75 -9.17
CA ILE A 68 7.49 -10.71 -9.90
C ILE A 68 8.43 -9.83 -10.73
N ASP A 69 9.49 -9.27 -10.12
CA ASP A 69 10.43 -8.39 -10.82
C ASP A 69 11.11 -9.10 -12.01
N ARG A 70 11.50 -10.38 -11.84
CA ARG A 70 12.05 -11.20 -12.93
C ARG A 70 11.03 -11.44 -14.03
N HIS A 71 9.79 -11.75 -13.67
CA HIS A 71 8.73 -12.04 -14.64
C HIS A 71 8.40 -10.79 -15.47
N ILE A 72 8.25 -9.63 -14.81
CA ILE A 72 8.06 -8.34 -15.49
C ILE A 72 9.23 -8.03 -16.43
N SER A 73 10.47 -8.24 -15.97
CA SER A 73 11.68 -8.02 -16.78
C SER A 73 11.78 -8.96 -17.98
N PHE A 74 11.32 -10.20 -17.85
CA PHE A 74 11.19 -11.13 -18.97
C PHE A 74 10.13 -10.64 -19.97
N LEU A 75 8.95 -10.28 -19.49
CA LEU A 75 7.86 -9.92 -20.38
C LEU A 75 8.12 -8.63 -21.15
N LYS A 76 8.77 -7.63 -20.53
CA LYS A 76 9.25 -6.41 -21.21
C LYS A 76 10.13 -6.71 -22.44
N ARG A 77 10.86 -7.83 -22.44
CA ARG A 77 11.72 -8.25 -23.57
C ARG A 77 11.00 -9.09 -24.62
N SER A 78 9.87 -9.70 -24.27
CA SER A 78 9.24 -10.76 -25.08
C SER A 78 8.15 -10.27 -26.05
N ASN A 79 7.77 -8.98 -26.02
CA ASN A 79 6.61 -8.42 -26.71
C ASN A 79 5.26 -9.15 -26.48
N ILE A 80 5.21 -10.15 -25.57
CA ILE A 80 4.02 -10.99 -25.32
C ILE A 80 2.82 -10.15 -24.87
N ILE A 81 3.06 -9.09 -24.09
CA ILE A 81 1.99 -8.30 -23.48
C ILE A 81 1.32 -7.31 -24.46
N ASN A 82 1.97 -6.99 -25.58
CA ASN A 82 1.49 -5.99 -26.54
C ASN A 82 0.80 -6.61 -27.77
N LYS A 83 0.46 -7.90 -27.71
CA LYS A 83 0.11 -8.68 -28.91
C LYS A 83 -1.35 -8.64 -29.38
N GLU A 84 -2.26 -7.90 -28.75
CA GLU A 84 -3.67 -7.96 -29.15
C GLU A 84 -4.38 -6.62 -29.28
N ASN A 85 -5.29 -6.57 -30.27
CA ASN A 85 -6.30 -5.55 -30.51
C ASN A 85 -7.37 -5.61 -29.40
N TYR A 86 -7.03 -5.14 -28.21
CA TYR A 86 -7.99 -5.08 -27.12
C TYR A 86 -8.89 -3.84 -27.24
N ASN A 87 -10.19 -4.06 -27.40
CA ASN A 87 -11.18 -2.97 -27.48
C ASN A 87 -11.54 -2.32 -26.12
N CYS A 88 -10.94 -2.77 -25.00
CA CYS A 88 -11.20 -2.17 -23.68
C CYS A 88 -10.02 -2.30 -22.70
N GLY A 89 -9.74 -1.23 -21.95
CA GLY A 89 -8.61 -1.16 -21.01
C GLY A 89 -8.62 -2.22 -19.90
N LYS A 90 -9.80 -2.65 -19.45
CA LYS A 90 -9.94 -3.71 -18.43
C LYS A 90 -9.43 -5.07 -18.92
N LYS A 91 -9.78 -5.48 -20.16
CA LYS A 91 -9.28 -6.74 -20.74
C LYS A 91 -7.77 -6.71 -20.94
N ILE A 92 -7.22 -5.57 -21.39
CA ILE A 92 -5.76 -5.38 -21.44
C ILE A 92 -5.17 -5.72 -20.08
N LEU A 93 -5.65 -5.02 -19.05
CA LEU A 93 -5.14 -5.13 -17.69
C LEU A 93 -5.24 -6.57 -17.14
N GLU A 94 -6.39 -7.23 -17.31
CA GLU A 94 -6.58 -8.64 -16.92
C GLU A 94 -5.61 -9.57 -17.64
N SER A 95 -5.41 -9.42 -18.95
CA SER A 95 -4.42 -10.19 -19.71
C SER A 95 -2.99 -9.95 -19.22
N ARG A 96 -2.62 -8.69 -18.93
CA ARG A 96 -1.28 -8.36 -18.38
C ARG A 96 -1.07 -9.01 -17.02
N LEU A 97 -2.07 -8.94 -16.15
CA LEU A 97 -2.03 -9.54 -14.82
C LEU A 97 -1.91 -11.06 -14.92
N LEU A 98 -2.70 -11.70 -15.79
CA LEU A 98 -2.63 -13.13 -16.01
C LEU A 98 -1.24 -13.57 -16.50
N ALA A 99 -0.64 -12.81 -17.43
CA ALA A 99 0.70 -13.09 -17.94
C ALA A 99 1.78 -13.07 -16.86
N ILE A 100 1.63 -12.26 -15.80
CA ILE A 100 2.54 -12.23 -14.64
C ILE A 100 2.11 -13.17 -13.50
N GLY A 101 1.06 -13.97 -13.67
CA GLY A 101 0.54 -14.88 -12.64
C GLY A 101 -0.21 -14.17 -11.51
N CYS A 102 -0.84 -13.04 -11.82
CA CYS A 102 -1.63 -12.22 -10.91
C CYS A 102 -3.11 -12.18 -11.34
N GLU A 103 -3.97 -11.83 -10.38
CA GLU A 103 -5.40 -11.59 -10.59
C GLU A 103 -5.80 -10.20 -10.08
N LEU A 104 -6.84 -9.63 -10.71
CA LEU A 104 -7.44 -8.37 -10.32
C LEU A 104 -8.23 -8.52 -9.02
N VAL A 105 -8.09 -7.55 -8.12
CA VAL A 105 -8.86 -7.44 -6.88
C VAL A 105 -9.61 -6.12 -6.92
N GLN A 106 -10.92 -6.21 -7.14
CA GLN A 106 -11.77 -5.05 -7.33
C GLN A 106 -11.92 -4.24 -6.04
N VAL A 107 -11.85 -2.92 -6.17
CA VAL A 107 -12.22 -1.96 -5.13
C VAL A 107 -13.43 -1.13 -5.57
N ALA A 108 -14.06 -0.44 -4.62
CA ALA A 108 -15.19 0.42 -4.95
C ALA A 108 -14.80 1.49 -5.98
N GLY A 109 -15.60 1.62 -7.05
CA GLY A 109 -15.45 2.61 -8.13
C GLY A 109 -15.94 3.99 -7.74
N ASP A 110 -15.37 4.57 -6.69
CA ASP A 110 -15.59 5.97 -6.28
C ASP A 110 -14.30 6.78 -6.41
N GLY A 111 -14.38 8.10 -6.17
CA GLY A 111 -13.20 8.97 -6.19
C GLY A 111 -12.17 8.69 -5.08
N ASN A 112 -12.31 7.59 -4.33
CA ASN A 112 -11.32 7.09 -3.37
C ASN A 112 -10.58 5.85 -3.86
N CYS A 113 -10.83 5.36 -5.09
CA CYS A 113 -10.31 4.10 -5.61
C CYS A 113 -8.80 3.90 -5.38
N LEU A 114 -7.97 4.92 -5.65
CA LEU A 114 -6.52 4.88 -5.38
C LEU A 114 -6.22 4.55 -3.91
N PHE A 115 -6.79 5.33 -2.99
CA PHE A 115 -6.57 5.15 -1.55
C PHE A 115 -7.21 3.88 -1.01
N ARG A 116 -8.31 3.40 -1.60
CA ARG A 116 -8.91 2.09 -1.27
C ARG A 116 -8.00 0.95 -1.67
N SER A 117 -7.45 1.00 -2.88
CA SER A 117 -6.52 -0.01 -3.39
C SER A 117 -5.21 -0.05 -2.59
N ILE A 118 -4.64 1.11 -2.26
CA ILE A 118 -3.50 1.20 -1.34
C ILE A 118 -3.87 0.63 0.03
N SER A 119 -5.06 0.95 0.56
CA SER A 119 -5.53 0.46 1.86
C SER A 119 -5.70 -1.06 1.88
N CYS A 120 -6.20 -1.66 0.79
CA CYS A 120 -6.23 -3.12 0.63
C CYS A 120 -4.84 -3.73 0.81
N ASN A 121 -3.84 -3.18 0.13
CA ASN A 121 -2.49 -3.72 0.17
C ASN A 121 -1.79 -3.53 1.53
N LEU A 122 -2.04 -2.40 2.21
CA LEU A 122 -1.36 -2.07 3.47
C LEU A 122 -2.05 -2.65 4.71
N PHE A 123 -3.38 -2.84 4.66
CA PHE A 123 -4.23 -3.15 5.81
C PHE A 123 -5.26 -4.26 5.56
N ASP A 124 -5.20 -4.93 4.41
CA ASP A 124 -6.12 -6.00 3.98
C ASP A 124 -7.60 -5.59 3.93
N LYS A 125 -7.91 -4.29 4.02
CA LYS A 125 -9.27 -3.74 4.03
C LYS A 125 -9.31 -2.37 3.36
N GLN A 126 -10.30 -2.13 2.49
CA GLN A 126 -10.53 -0.84 1.82
C GLN A 126 -10.95 0.28 2.79
N LYS A 127 -11.58 -0.07 3.92
CA LYS A 127 -12.22 0.89 4.83
C LYS A 127 -11.27 1.92 5.46
N TYR A 128 -9.96 1.71 5.39
CA TYR A 128 -8.95 2.66 5.89
C TYR A 128 -8.47 3.65 4.82
N HIS A 129 -9.16 3.77 3.68
CA HIS A 129 -8.79 4.69 2.59
C HIS A 129 -8.63 6.15 3.06
N MET A 130 -9.50 6.66 3.94
CA MET A 130 -9.36 8.01 4.48
C MET A 130 -8.13 8.18 5.38
N TYR A 131 -7.71 7.13 6.07
CA TYR A 131 -6.46 7.16 6.83
C TYR A 131 -5.26 7.24 5.88
N VAL A 132 -5.25 6.47 4.79
CA VAL A 132 -4.22 6.55 3.75
C VAL A 132 -4.18 7.96 3.14
N ARG A 133 -5.33 8.50 2.72
CA ARG A 133 -5.46 9.87 2.17
C ARG A 133 -4.90 10.92 3.11
N LYS A 134 -5.29 10.88 4.40
CA LYS A 134 -4.77 11.81 5.41
C LYS A 134 -3.26 11.72 5.56
N ARG A 135 -2.70 10.50 5.57
CA ARG A 135 -1.24 10.29 5.67
C ARG A 135 -0.50 10.79 4.42
N CYS A 136 -1.08 10.60 3.25
CA CYS A 136 -0.59 11.14 1.98
C CYS A 136 -0.52 12.67 2.01
N VAL A 137 -1.63 13.33 2.34
CA VAL A 137 -1.72 14.80 2.44
C VAL A 137 -0.75 15.34 3.50
N GLN A 138 -0.69 14.73 4.68
CA GLN A 138 0.24 15.12 5.74
C GLN A 138 1.70 15.00 5.30
N TYR A 139 2.02 13.96 4.55
CA TYR A 139 3.36 13.78 4.01
C TYR A 139 3.72 14.91 3.03
N MET A 140 2.84 15.19 2.06
CA MET A 140 3.07 16.27 1.10
C MET A 140 3.20 17.64 1.79
N LEU A 141 2.40 17.91 2.83
CA LEU A 141 2.53 19.13 3.64
C LEU A 141 3.84 19.20 4.42
N THR A 142 4.34 18.06 4.93
CA THR A 142 5.60 18.01 5.70
C THR A 142 6.81 18.25 4.81
N PHE A 143 6.76 17.77 3.57
CA PHE A 143 7.81 17.92 2.57
C PHE A 143 7.36 18.89 1.47
N LYS A 144 6.73 20.01 1.85
CA LYS A 144 6.09 20.95 0.94
C LYS A 144 7.02 21.34 -0.22
N GLU A 145 8.27 21.63 0.08
CA GLU A 145 9.28 22.08 -0.89
C GLU A 145 9.51 21.06 -2.00
N GLU A 146 9.31 19.76 -1.74
CA GLU A 146 9.44 18.70 -2.74
C GLU A 146 8.21 18.56 -3.64
N TYR A 147 7.03 18.99 -3.17
CA TYR A 147 5.77 18.81 -3.89
C TYR A 147 5.24 20.11 -4.51
N SER A 148 5.54 21.27 -3.93
CA SER A 148 5.06 22.55 -4.46
C SER A 148 5.68 22.91 -5.80
N ILE A 149 6.82 22.31 -6.17
CA ILE A 149 7.47 22.52 -7.47
C ILE A 149 6.61 22.09 -8.66
N TYR A 150 5.59 21.25 -8.44
CA TYR A 150 4.67 20.79 -9.47
C TYR A 150 3.48 21.73 -9.69
N PHE A 151 3.42 22.85 -8.96
CA PHE A 151 2.31 23.78 -8.99
C PHE A 151 2.80 25.20 -9.23
N GLU A 152 2.02 25.96 -9.99
CA GLU A 152 2.10 27.41 -9.96
C GLU A 152 1.59 27.92 -8.60
N GLU A 153 2.07 29.10 -8.18
CA GLU A 153 1.90 29.72 -6.86
C GLU A 153 0.90 29.04 -5.87
N GLU A 154 -0.28 29.62 -5.65
CA GLU A 154 -1.26 29.14 -4.66
C GLU A 154 -1.82 27.73 -4.96
N GLY A 155 -1.50 27.16 -6.12
CA GLY A 155 -2.02 25.89 -6.62
C GLY A 155 -1.73 24.71 -5.70
N PHE A 156 -0.56 24.69 -5.03
CA PHE A 156 -0.27 23.62 -4.06
C PHE A 156 -1.24 23.65 -2.87
N HIS A 157 -1.58 24.83 -2.35
CA HIS A 157 -2.48 24.93 -1.20
C HIS A 157 -3.90 24.49 -1.56
N GLU A 158 -4.39 24.90 -2.73
CA GLU A 158 -5.67 24.45 -3.25
C GLU A 158 -5.70 22.94 -3.51
N TYR A 159 -4.63 22.40 -4.11
CA TYR A 159 -4.47 20.97 -4.33
C TYR A 159 -4.57 20.18 -3.02
N ILE A 160 -3.83 20.56 -1.98
CA ILE A 160 -3.87 19.92 -0.65
C ILE A 160 -5.27 20.02 -0.03
N LYS A 161 -5.92 21.18 -0.13
CA LYS A 161 -7.28 21.41 0.38
C LYS A 161 -8.28 20.48 -0.30
N ASN A 162 -8.20 20.32 -1.61
CA ASN A 162 -9.04 19.43 -2.38
C ASN A 162 -8.72 17.96 -2.12
N MET A 163 -7.44 17.59 -2.12
CA MET A 163 -6.98 16.22 -1.85
C MET A 163 -7.36 15.70 -0.46
N SER A 164 -7.56 16.60 0.50
CA SER A 164 -8.05 16.28 1.83
C SER A 164 -9.52 15.82 1.87
N LYS A 165 -10.32 16.16 0.84
CA LYS A 165 -11.75 15.84 0.79
C LYS A 165 -11.98 14.37 0.46
N ASN A 166 -13.04 13.80 1.04
CA ASN A 166 -13.50 12.46 0.69
C ASN A 166 -13.97 12.45 -0.78
N GLY A 167 -13.55 11.46 -1.56
CA GLY A 167 -13.94 11.32 -2.97
C GLY A 167 -13.18 12.21 -3.96
N TYR A 168 -12.19 13.00 -3.54
CA TYR A 168 -11.32 13.70 -4.49
C TYR A 168 -10.30 12.73 -5.11
N TRP A 169 -10.20 12.71 -6.44
CA TRP A 169 -9.42 11.68 -7.14
C TRP A 169 -7.93 11.84 -6.85
N GLY A 170 -7.27 10.73 -6.55
CA GLY A 170 -5.83 10.71 -6.32
C GLY A 170 -5.06 10.51 -7.62
N ASP A 171 -3.83 11.01 -7.65
CA ASP A 171 -2.97 11.08 -8.83
C ASP A 171 -1.59 10.44 -8.56
N GLU A 172 -0.64 10.68 -9.47
CA GLU A 172 0.74 10.19 -9.36
C GLU A 172 1.49 10.78 -8.16
N LEU A 173 1.27 12.05 -7.82
CA LEU A 173 1.86 12.66 -6.62
C LEU A 173 1.40 11.93 -5.35
N CYS A 174 0.12 11.53 -5.31
CA CYS A 174 -0.41 10.72 -4.22
C CYS A 174 0.25 9.35 -4.10
N ILE A 175 0.56 8.71 -5.23
CA ILE A 175 1.28 7.43 -5.26
C ILE A 175 2.67 7.60 -4.64
N LYS A 176 3.44 8.59 -5.08
CA LYS A 176 4.79 8.85 -4.56
C LYS A 176 4.77 9.21 -3.08
N ALA A 177 3.89 10.13 -2.68
CA ALA A 177 3.75 10.55 -1.29
C ALA A 177 3.33 9.41 -0.37
N THR A 178 2.43 8.54 -0.83
CA THR A 178 2.05 7.34 -0.09
C THR A 178 3.23 6.36 0.03
N ALA A 179 3.98 6.15 -1.06
CA ALA A 179 5.15 5.27 -1.04
C ALA A 179 6.11 5.68 0.08
N ASP A 180 6.44 6.96 0.16
CA ASP A 180 7.30 7.50 1.22
C ASP A 180 6.65 7.47 2.60
N ALA A 181 5.39 7.91 2.73
CA ALA A 181 4.70 8.01 4.01
C ALA A 181 4.55 6.66 4.75
N PHE A 182 4.49 5.57 3.98
CA PHE A 182 4.34 4.20 4.49
C PHE A 182 5.60 3.35 4.35
N ASP A 183 6.71 3.93 3.89
CA ASP A 183 7.96 3.25 3.54
C ASP A 183 7.72 1.94 2.76
N CYS A 184 7.01 2.07 1.63
CA CYS A 184 6.62 0.95 0.79
C CYS A 184 7.14 1.10 -0.65
N VAL A 185 6.98 0.03 -1.42
CA VAL A 185 7.20 0.01 -2.87
C VAL A 185 5.85 -0.18 -3.54
N VAL A 186 5.49 0.72 -4.45
CA VAL A 186 4.25 0.65 -5.22
C VAL A 186 4.58 0.12 -6.61
N TYR A 187 3.95 -0.99 -6.98
CA TYR A 187 3.96 -1.57 -8.31
C TYR A 187 2.64 -1.26 -8.98
N ILE A 188 2.68 -0.77 -10.22
CA ILE A 188 1.48 -0.46 -10.99
C ILE A 188 1.54 -1.21 -12.31
N ILE A 189 0.48 -1.95 -12.62
CA ILE A 189 0.22 -2.44 -13.97
C ILE A 189 -0.89 -1.59 -14.53
N THR A 190 -0.67 -0.97 -15.69
CA THR A 190 -1.63 -0.06 -16.32
C THR A 190 -2.28 -0.73 -17.52
N SER A 191 -3.37 -0.15 -18.03
CA SER A 191 -3.96 -0.48 -19.33
C SER A 191 -3.38 0.34 -20.50
N THR A 192 -2.41 1.21 -20.25
CA THR A 192 -1.80 2.06 -21.30
C THR A 192 -0.91 1.24 -22.22
N LEU A 193 -0.83 1.60 -23.50
CA LEU A 193 0.00 0.86 -24.47
C LEU A 193 1.48 0.92 -24.09
N GLU A 194 1.95 2.13 -23.79
CA GLU A 194 3.30 2.39 -23.30
C GLU A 194 3.33 2.42 -21.77
N ASN A 195 4.51 2.20 -21.20
CA ASN A 195 4.74 2.26 -19.75
C ASN A 195 3.74 1.42 -18.94
N TRP A 196 3.43 0.21 -19.45
CA TRP A 196 2.45 -0.70 -18.85
C TRP A 196 2.79 -1.15 -17.42
N HIS A 197 4.04 -0.93 -16.98
CA HIS A 197 4.50 -1.19 -15.63
C HIS A 197 5.28 -0.01 -15.06
N LEU A 198 4.79 0.53 -13.95
CA LEU A 198 5.42 1.60 -13.17
C LEU A 198 5.83 1.10 -11.79
N LYS A 199 6.88 1.70 -11.22
CA LYS A 199 7.38 1.35 -9.89
C LYS A 199 7.80 2.62 -9.13
N TYR A 200 7.26 2.80 -7.93
CA TYR A 200 7.62 3.90 -7.03
C TYR A 200 8.16 3.33 -5.75
N GLU A 201 9.39 3.70 -5.40
CA GLU A 201 10.02 3.29 -4.15
C GLU A 201 10.07 4.45 -3.17
N SER A 202 9.85 4.15 -1.88
CA SER A 202 10.13 5.11 -0.81
C SER A 202 11.59 5.57 -0.86
N LYS A 203 11.83 6.88 -0.67
CA LYS A 203 13.16 7.49 -0.67
C LYS A 203 14.02 7.11 0.55
N TYR A 204 13.42 6.55 1.60
CA TYR A 204 14.15 6.16 2.80
C TYR A 204 14.97 4.89 2.57
N LYS A 205 16.24 4.90 2.95
CA LYS A 205 17.08 3.69 2.90
C LYS A 205 16.56 2.67 3.91
N ASN A 206 16.62 1.39 3.53
CA ASN A 206 16.24 0.31 4.42
C ASN A 206 17.51 -0.35 4.97
N ASP A 207 17.69 -0.35 6.29
CA ASP A 207 18.81 -0.97 7.02
C ASP A 207 18.71 -2.51 6.99
N GLY A 208 18.67 -3.07 5.78
CA GLY A 208 18.46 -4.49 5.56
C GLY A 208 17.06 -4.98 5.92
N GLN A 209 16.05 -4.11 6.07
CA GLN A 209 14.63 -4.48 6.18
C GLN A 209 13.94 -4.53 4.80
N THR A 210 12.90 -5.36 4.63
CA THR A 210 12.14 -5.44 3.37
C THR A 210 10.93 -4.52 3.47
N LYS A 211 10.77 -3.61 2.50
CA LYS A 211 9.61 -2.74 2.40
C LYS A 211 8.32 -3.55 2.17
N LYS A 212 7.20 -3.02 2.63
CA LYS A 212 5.90 -3.52 2.17
C LYS A 212 5.75 -3.20 0.68
N CYS A 213 5.02 -4.02 -0.05
CA CYS A 213 4.65 -3.72 -1.43
C CYS A 213 3.16 -3.45 -1.54
N VAL A 214 2.82 -2.50 -2.41
CA VAL A 214 1.48 -2.15 -2.81
C VAL A 214 1.35 -2.45 -4.29
N PHE A 215 0.28 -3.17 -4.67
CA PHE A 215 0.04 -3.63 -6.03
C PHE A 215 -1.24 -2.98 -6.56
N LEU A 216 -1.07 -2.09 -7.54
CA LEU A 216 -2.15 -1.32 -8.15
C LEU A 216 -2.37 -1.75 -9.60
N ALA A 217 -3.63 -1.92 -9.97
CA ALA A 217 -4.04 -2.19 -11.33
C ALA A 217 -4.78 -0.94 -11.84
N TYR A 218 -4.21 -0.25 -12.82
CA TYR A 218 -4.70 1.04 -13.31
C TYR A 218 -5.41 0.90 -14.64
N SER A 219 -6.74 1.05 -14.62
CA SER A 219 -7.57 1.19 -15.81
C SER A 219 -7.56 2.65 -16.24
N SER A 220 -6.54 3.03 -17.02
CA SER A 220 -6.29 4.43 -17.38
C SER A 220 -7.44 5.04 -18.21
N PRO A 221 -7.82 6.32 -17.97
CA PRO A 221 -7.41 7.20 -16.86
C PRO A 221 -8.37 7.16 -15.66
N THR A 222 -9.18 6.12 -15.53
CA THR A 222 -10.46 6.20 -14.79
C THR A 222 -10.46 5.55 -13.42
N HIS A 223 -9.72 4.46 -13.20
CA HIS A 223 -9.91 3.66 -11.98
C HIS A 223 -8.66 2.89 -11.55
N TYR A 224 -8.47 2.80 -10.23
CA TYR A 224 -7.46 1.96 -9.60
C TYR A 224 -8.10 0.81 -8.84
N ASP A 225 -7.76 -0.41 -9.24
CA ASP A 225 -8.00 -1.63 -8.49
C ASP A 225 -6.70 -2.10 -7.81
N SER A 226 -6.80 -3.15 -7.01
CA SER A 226 -5.62 -3.88 -6.52
C SER A 226 -5.35 -5.08 -7.42
N PHE A 227 -4.16 -5.66 -7.33
CA PHE A 227 -3.93 -7.02 -7.85
C PHE A 227 -3.14 -7.85 -6.85
N ARG A 228 -3.19 -9.17 -6.98
CA ARG A 228 -2.41 -10.09 -6.14
C ARG A 228 -1.95 -11.30 -6.94
N LEU A 229 -0.91 -11.96 -6.44
CA LEU A 229 -0.47 -13.24 -6.99
C LEU A 229 -1.57 -14.30 -6.82
N VAL A 230 -1.79 -15.08 -7.87
CA VAL A 230 -2.62 -16.27 -7.81
C VAL A 230 -1.89 -17.31 -6.95
N ARG A 231 -2.50 -17.76 -5.85
CA ARG A 231 -1.99 -18.89 -5.09
C ARG A 231 -2.26 -20.16 -5.89
N ARG A 232 -1.20 -20.80 -6.38
CA ARG A 232 -1.25 -22.18 -6.87
C ARG A 232 -1.20 -23.13 -5.70
#